data_AF-A0A0Q3TBP4-F1
#
_entry.id   AF-A0A0Q3TBP4-F1
#
_cell.length_a   1.000
_cell.length_b   1.000
_cell.length_c   1.000
_cell.angle_alpha   90.00
_cell.angle_beta   90.00
_cell.angle_gamma   90.00
#
_symmetry.space_group_name_H-M   'P 1'
#
loop_
_entity.id
_entity.type
_entity.pdbx_description
1 polymer ?
#
loop_
_entity_poly.entity_id
_entity_poly.type
_entity_poly.pdbx_seq_one_letter_code
_entity_poly.pdbx_strand_id
1 'polypeptide(L)'
;MEQLLKEIKILSEKEPKTLEQMALKLSEEVGETSQAVLSYIKASGSEYKQLGIGDVKEECIDVILVALAMFYKLSENDKELHELISKKLDKWESKIS
;
A
#
# COMPACT_ATOMS: atom_id res chain seq x y z
N MET A 1 -14.64 5.58 -6.12
CA MET A 1 -13.24 5.13 -6.27
C MET A 1 -12.40 6.16 -7.01
N GLU A 2 -12.82 6.61 -8.20
CA GLU A 2 -12.09 7.65 -8.95
C GLU A 2 -11.81 8.93 -8.14
N GLN A 3 -12.80 9.41 -7.39
CA GLN A 3 -12.62 10.57 -6.51
C GLN A 3 -11.54 10.35 -5.43
N LEU A 4 -11.48 9.16 -4.83
CA LEU A 4 -10.46 8.83 -3.82
C LEU A 4 -9.07 8.78 -4.43
N LEU A 5 -8.91 8.17 -5.61
CA LEU A 5 -7.63 8.14 -6.31
C LEU A 5 -7.15 9.54 -6.68
N LYS A 6 -8.07 10.43 -7.07
CA LYS A 6 -7.77 11.84 -7.33
C LYS A 6 -7.28 12.56 -6.06
N GLU A 7 -7.92 12.33 -4.93
CA GLU A 7 -7.50 12.88 -3.64
C GLU A 7 -6.12 12.36 -3.21
N ILE A 8 -5.88 11.05 -3.34
CA ILE A 8 -4.58 10.43 -3.08
C ILE A 8 -3.51 11.08 -3.96
N LYS A 9 -3.76 11.23 -5.26
CA LYS A 9 -2.82 11.90 -6.17
C LYS A 9 -2.48 13.32 -5.71
N ILE A 10 -3.49 14.13 -5.40
CA ILE A 10 -3.32 15.52 -4.95
C ILE A 10 -2.49 15.59 -3.66
N LEU A 11 -2.67 14.65 -2.73
CA LEU A 11 -1.88 14.58 -1.51
C LEU A 11 -0.46 14.08 -1.78
N SER A 12 -0.30 13.13 -2.71
CA SER A 12 0.99 12.57 -3.13
C SER A 12 1.91 13.62 -3.76
N GLU A 13 1.35 14.53 -4.56
CA GLU A 13 2.09 15.66 -5.15
C GLU A 13 2.62 16.64 -4.09
N LYS A 14 2.01 16.65 -2.90
CA LYS A 14 2.42 17.49 -1.76
C LYS A 14 3.33 16.77 -0.79
N GLU A 15 3.65 15.49 -1.02
CA GLU A 15 4.47 14.68 -0.12
C GLU A 15 5.93 15.21 -0.10
N PRO A 16 6.40 15.73 1.04
CA PRO A 16 7.77 16.25 1.15
C PRO A 16 8.85 15.17 1.16
N LYS A 17 8.52 13.90 1.47
CA LYS A 17 9.50 12.80 1.52
C LYS A 17 10.20 12.62 0.16
N THR A 18 11.51 12.37 0.19
CA THR A 18 12.25 11.93 -1.00
C THR A 18 11.86 10.50 -1.39
N LEU A 19 12.21 10.07 -2.60
CA LEU A 19 11.91 8.71 -3.05
C LEU A 19 12.53 7.64 -2.12
N GLU A 20 13.75 7.87 -1.65
CA GLU A 20 14.45 6.99 -0.71
C GLU A 20 13.73 6.93 0.65
N GLN A 21 13.25 8.08 1.15
CA GLN A 21 12.47 8.14 2.38
C GLN A 21 11.13 7.40 2.24
N MET A 22 10.47 7.53 1.08
CA MET A 22 9.23 6.80 0.82
C MET A 22 9.46 5.30 0.69
N ALA A 23 10.58 4.86 0.09
CA ALA A 23 10.95 3.45 0.04
C ALA A 23 11.21 2.87 1.44
N LEU A 24 11.82 3.64 2.34
CA LEU A 24 11.95 3.25 3.75
C LEU A 24 10.60 3.17 4.46
N LYS A 25 9.73 4.17 4.26
CA LYS A 25 8.38 4.15 4.84
C LYS A 25 7.55 2.96 4.31
N LEU A 26 7.68 2.61 3.03
CA LEU A 26 7.03 1.42 2.48
C LEU A 26 7.50 0.14 3.19
N SER A 27 8.79 0.03 3.50
CA SER A 27 9.31 -1.11 4.26
C SER A 27 8.80 -1.14 5.70
N GLU A 28 8.57 0.03 6.31
CA GLU A 28 7.97 0.18 7.64
C GLU A 28 6.52 -0.35 7.63
N GLU A 29 5.67 0.13 6.71
CA GLU A 29 4.25 -0.31 6.64
C GLU A 29 4.10 -1.82 6.37
N VAL A 30 5.00 -2.39 5.56
CA VAL A 30 5.03 -3.85 5.32
C VAL A 30 5.40 -4.61 6.60
N GLY A 31 6.29 -4.04 7.41
CA GLY A 31 6.64 -4.57 8.73
C GLY A 31 5.47 -4.49 9.71
N GLU A 32 4.78 -3.35 9.76
CA GLU A 32 3.61 -3.14 10.62
C GLU A 32 2.45 -4.05 10.20
N THR A 33 2.20 -4.20 8.89
CA THR A 33 1.28 -5.20 8.35
C THR A 33 1.62 -6.61 8.84
N SER A 34 2.90 -7.00 8.76
CA SER A 34 3.35 -8.31 9.22
C SER A 34 3.11 -8.49 10.73
N GLN A 35 3.40 -7.48 11.53
CA GLN A 35 3.18 -7.48 12.97
C GLN A 35 1.69 -7.60 13.30
N ALA A 36 0.82 -6.84 12.62
CA ALA A 36 -0.63 -6.88 12.82
C ALA A 36 -1.19 -8.27 12.49
N VAL A 37 -0.76 -8.88 11.37
CA VAL A 37 -1.16 -10.25 11.01
C VAL A 37 -0.73 -11.25 12.08
N LEU A 38 0.55 -11.21 12.50
CA LEU A 38 1.08 -12.14 13.50
C LEU A 38 0.38 -12.00 14.86
N SER A 39 0.07 -10.77 15.28
CA SER A 39 -0.67 -10.52 16.50
C SER A 39 -2.12 -10.99 16.40
N TYR A 40 -2.80 -10.72 15.29
CA TYR A 40 -4.18 -11.15 15.02
C TYR A 40 -4.34 -12.67 15.05
N ILE A 41 -3.41 -13.42 14.45
CA ILE A 41 -3.43 -14.90 14.46
C ILE A 41 -2.87 -15.51 15.76
N LYS A 42 -2.51 -14.66 16.74
CA LYS A 42 -1.91 -15.07 18.02
C LYS A 42 -0.65 -15.91 17.86
N ALA A 43 0.22 -15.52 16.92
CA ALA A 43 1.50 -16.16 16.75
C ALA A 43 2.34 -16.06 18.04
N SER A 44 3.12 -17.09 18.32
CA SER A 44 4.02 -17.12 19.50
C SER A 44 4.96 -15.92 19.46
N GLY A 45 5.02 -15.17 20.57
CA GLY A 45 5.83 -13.95 20.65
C GLY A 45 5.21 -12.71 19.99
N SER A 46 3.95 -12.76 19.53
CA SER A 46 3.26 -11.62 18.92
C SER A 46 1.87 -11.32 19.53
N GLU A 47 1.28 -12.26 20.27
CA GLU A 47 -0.04 -12.08 20.91
C GLU A 47 -0.07 -10.90 21.90
N TYR A 48 1.06 -10.57 22.54
CA TYR A 48 1.13 -9.49 23.55
C TYR A 48 0.76 -8.10 23.00
N LYS A 49 0.81 -7.90 21.68
CA LYS A 49 0.43 -6.65 21.02
C LYS A 49 -1.09 -6.47 20.90
N GLN A 50 -1.87 -7.54 21.06
CA GLN A 50 -3.34 -7.54 21.09
C GLN A 50 -4.02 -6.86 19.87
N LEU A 51 -3.39 -6.93 18.70
CA LEU A 51 -3.95 -6.35 17.47
C LEU A 51 -5.02 -7.27 16.89
N GLY A 52 -6.05 -6.68 16.30
CA GLY A 52 -7.17 -7.35 15.66
C GLY A 52 -7.14 -7.27 14.14
N ILE A 53 -8.20 -7.80 13.53
CA ILE A 53 -8.39 -7.74 12.07
C ILE A 53 -8.60 -6.31 11.56
N GLY A 54 -8.98 -5.37 12.44
CA GLY A 54 -9.08 -3.95 12.12
C GLY A 54 -7.71 -3.37 11.81
N ASP A 55 -6.75 -3.60 12.70
CA ASP A 55 -5.36 -3.15 12.55
C ASP A 55 -4.75 -3.75 11.28
N VAL A 56 -4.94 -5.06 11.01
CA VAL A 56 -4.45 -5.68 9.76
C VAL A 56 -4.93 -4.94 8.52
N LYS A 57 -6.20 -4.51 8.51
CA LYS A 57 -6.76 -3.77 7.36
C LYS A 57 -6.19 -2.36 7.27
N GLU A 58 -6.00 -1.69 8.39
CA GLU A 58 -5.39 -0.36 8.46
C GLU A 58 -3.98 -0.39 7.87
N GLU A 59 -3.14 -1.31 8.35
CA GLU A 59 -1.76 -1.46 7.86
C GLU A 59 -1.70 -1.82 6.36
N CYS A 60 -2.65 -2.62 5.87
CA CYS A 60 -2.76 -2.89 4.43
C CYS A 60 -3.06 -1.61 3.63
N ILE A 61 -3.88 -0.70 4.18
CA ILE A 61 -4.17 0.58 3.55
C ILE A 61 -2.93 1.48 3.59
N ASP A 62 -2.15 1.49 4.68
CA ASP A 62 -0.91 2.27 4.76
C ASP A 62 0.09 1.85 3.69
N VAL A 63 0.28 0.54 3.47
CA VAL A 63 1.08 0.02 2.35
C VAL A 63 0.56 0.53 1.00
N ILE A 64 -0.75 0.49 0.77
CA ILE A 64 -1.37 0.96 -0.48
C ILE A 64 -1.14 2.45 -0.67
N LEU A 65 -1.33 3.26 0.37
CA LEU A 65 -1.18 4.72 0.30
C LEU A 65 0.27 5.12 0.03
N VAL A 66 1.24 4.50 0.70
CA VAL A 66 2.66 4.77 0.45
C VAL A 66 3.07 4.35 -0.96
N ALA A 67 2.63 3.17 -1.42
CA ALA A 67 2.93 2.70 -2.77
C ALA A 67 2.31 3.60 -3.86
N LEU A 68 1.06 4.05 -3.68
CA LEU A 68 0.41 4.99 -4.59
C LEU A 68 1.09 6.36 -4.56
N ALA A 69 1.48 6.84 -3.38
CA ALA A 69 2.20 8.10 -3.28
C ALA A 69 3.54 8.06 -4.00
N MET A 70 4.29 6.96 -3.85
CA MET A 70 5.52 6.73 -4.60
C MET A 70 5.26 6.70 -6.10
N PHE A 71 4.22 5.99 -6.53
CA PHE A 71 3.83 5.91 -7.94
C PHE A 71 3.53 7.29 -8.52
N TYR A 72 2.66 8.08 -7.88
CA TYR A 72 2.27 9.39 -8.39
C TYR A 72 3.40 10.42 -8.36
N LYS A 73 4.38 10.26 -7.47
CA LYS A 73 5.59 11.09 -7.48
C LYS A 73 6.50 10.83 -8.70
N LEU A 74 6.43 9.62 -9.26
CA LEU A 74 7.24 9.17 -10.40
C LEU A 74 6.48 9.25 -11.73
N SER A 75 5.16 9.25 -11.69
CA SER A 75 4.32 9.19 -12.88
C SER A 75 4.36 10.49 -13.68
N GLU A 76 4.41 10.39 -15.00
CA GLU A 76 4.42 11.56 -15.88
C GLU A 76 3.00 11.95 -16.32
N ASN A 77 2.05 11.01 -16.26
CA ASN A 77 0.66 11.27 -16.64
C ASN A 77 -0.37 10.36 -15.92
N ASP A 78 -1.60 10.84 -15.87
CA ASP A 78 -2.69 10.25 -15.10
C ASP A 78 -3.19 8.88 -15.62
N LYS A 79 -2.80 8.47 -16.84
CA LYS A 79 -3.23 7.20 -17.43
C LYS A 79 -2.33 6.03 -17.06
N GLU A 80 -1.07 6.28 -16.71
CA GLU A 80 -0.08 5.23 -16.46
C GLU A 80 -0.51 4.25 -15.38
N LEU A 81 -1.14 4.74 -14.30
CA LEU A 81 -1.61 3.87 -13.21
C LEU A 81 -2.61 2.84 -13.75
N HIS A 82 -3.59 3.31 -14.52
CA HIS A 82 -4.63 2.47 -15.09
C HIS A 82 -4.04 1.46 -16.07
N GLU A 83 -3.15 1.89 -16.96
CA GLU A 83 -2.50 1.02 -17.94
C GLU A 83 -1.67 -0.10 -17.28
N LEU A 84 -0.88 0.25 -16.25
CA LEU A 84 -0.04 -0.70 -15.53
C LEU A 84 -0.86 -1.68 -14.69
N ILE A 85 -1.91 -1.21 -14.01
CA ILE A 85 -2.81 -2.07 -13.24
C ILE A 85 -3.55 -3.03 -14.17
N SER A 86 -4.19 -2.53 -15.23
CA SER A 86 -4.95 -3.37 -16.18
C SER A 86 -4.09 -4.48 -16.76
N LYS A 87 -2.86 -4.16 -17.21
CA LYS A 87 -1.90 -5.16 -17.70
C LYS A 87 -1.55 -6.23 -16.65
N LYS A 88 -1.47 -5.86 -15.38
CA LYS A 88 -1.17 -6.80 -14.28
C LYS A 88 -2.39 -7.66 -13.93
N LEU A 89 -3.59 -7.09 -13.98
CA LEU A 89 -4.85 -7.81 -13.77
C LEU A 89 -5.06 -8.86 -14.87
N ASP A 90 -4.91 -8.50 -16.15
CA ASP A 90 -5.02 -9.45 -17.27
C ASP A 90 -4.03 -10.62 -17.10
N LYS A 91 -2.79 -10.31 -16.70
CA LYS A 91 -1.78 -11.32 -16.43
C LYS A 91 -2.18 -12.21 -15.24
N TRP A 92 -2.72 -11.63 -14.17
CA TRP A 92 -3.15 -12.40 -13.00
C TRP A 92 -4.33 -13.31 -13.35
N GLU A 93 -5.35 -12.79 -14.01
CA GLU A 93 -6.52 -13.55 -14.46
C GLU A 93 -6.11 -14.76 -15.31
N SER A 94 -5.14 -14.59 -16.23
CA SER A 94 -4.59 -15.69 -17.04
C SER A 94 -3.85 -16.80 -16.27
N LYS A 95 -3.62 -16.63 -14.96
CA LYS A 95 -2.95 -17.60 -14.09
C LYS A 95 -3.87 -18.26 -13.07
N ILE A 96 -5.03 -17.66 -12.82
CA ILE A 96 -6.03 -18.18 -11.87
C ILE A 96 -7.26 -18.75 -12.56
N SER A 97 -7.44 -18.48 -13.86
CA SER A 97 -8.42 -19.11 -14.76
C SER A 97 -7.80 -20.28 -15.51
#